data_AF-A0A1J3CI85-F1
#
_entry.id   AF-A0A1J3CI85-F1
#
_cell.length_a   1.000
_cell.length_b   1.000
_cell.length_c   1.000
_cell.angle_alpha   90.00
_cell.angle_beta   90.00
_cell.angle_gamma   90.00
#
_symmetry.space_group_name_H-M   'P 1'
#
loop_
_entity.id
_entity.type
_entity.pdbx_description
1 polymer ?
#
loop_
_entity_poly.entity_id
_entity_poly.type
_entity_poly.pdbx_seq_one_letter_code
_entity_poly.pdbx_strand_id
1 'polypeptide(L)'
;MADPSLRNPSLITSPPPPPSSPSPSPTPQSGTTSELPPPSQPPCYLLPFLKGVNRPKLRVTSEFDSDSLQFVNKVSCKLFDNLAKLKLSFQNNSQREVSQPQLSLTSKHLSVLYDVEEKNTFIKSTVDVSPRLQLRALHNVKAQQGEVAMEANLAEPGYSLELASPVPLGYPRATLKFPLGEVSIQEKEEEEEEKSNRVLSVNGILKRQVMSGVCTALYTDEELRLKYAYKDDALSFIPSISLPSNAASVAFKRRFSPSDKLSYWYNFDSNMWSAVYKRTYGKDYKFKAGYDSDVRLGWASLWVGDEAGKVKTTPMKMKVQFMLQVPQDDIKTSVLMFRVKKRWDF
;
A
#
# COMPACT_ATOMS: atom_id res chain seq x y z
N MET A 1 -68.89 44.08 0.86
CA MET A 1 -70.20 43.39 0.73
C MET A 1 -70.19 42.22 1.69
N ALA A 2 -71.24 42.09 2.50
CA ALA A 2 -71.65 40.95 3.35
C ALA A 2 -70.59 39.98 3.95
N ASP A 3 -70.37 40.12 5.25
CA ASP A 3 -70.25 39.01 6.23
C ASP A 3 -71.71 38.63 6.66
N PRO A 4 -72.03 37.42 7.18
CA PRO A 4 -71.87 37.14 8.62
C PRO A 4 -71.58 35.66 9.05
N SER A 5 -70.57 35.47 9.90
CA SER A 5 -70.57 34.81 11.24
C SER A 5 -71.60 33.67 11.58
N LEU A 6 -71.28 32.61 12.37
CA LEU A 6 -71.30 32.61 13.86
C LEU A 6 -70.93 31.25 14.55
N ARG A 7 -70.26 31.36 15.72
CA ARG A 7 -70.37 30.60 17.01
C ARG A 7 -69.84 29.15 17.27
N ASN A 8 -68.95 29.13 18.29
CA ASN A 8 -68.61 28.16 19.36
C ASN A 8 -69.85 27.66 20.20
N PRO A 9 -69.76 26.87 21.32
CA PRO A 9 -68.59 26.33 22.06
C PRO A 9 -68.68 24.87 22.62
N SER A 10 -67.57 24.39 23.26
CA SER A 10 -67.46 23.83 24.65
C SER A 10 -66.52 22.58 24.76
N LEU A 11 -65.99 22.05 25.89
CA LEU A 11 -65.90 22.34 27.36
C LEU A 11 -64.43 22.07 27.81
N ILE A 12 -63.75 22.93 28.61
CA ILE A 12 -63.50 22.92 30.08
C ILE A 12 -62.37 21.97 30.62
N THR A 13 -61.61 22.55 31.55
CA THR A 13 -60.27 22.21 32.10
C THR A 13 -60.26 21.28 33.34
N SER A 14 -59.08 20.69 33.64
CA SER A 14 -58.70 19.88 34.82
C SER A 14 -58.76 20.59 36.20
N PRO A 15 -58.77 19.84 37.32
CA PRO A 15 -57.76 20.04 38.40
C PRO A 15 -57.27 18.69 39.07
N PRO A 16 -56.75 18.60 40.33
CA PRO A 16 -55.32 18.32 40.63
C PRO A 16 -55.03 17.02 41.49
N PRO A 17 -53.76 16.66 41.80
CA PRO A 17 -53.37 15.44 42.57
C PRO A 17 -53.26 15.68 44.11
N PRO A 18 -53.31 14.65 45.00
CA PRO A 18 -52.14 13.82 45.44
C PRO A 18 -52.56 12.41 45.99
N PRO A 19 -51.88 11.68 46.93
CA PRO A 19 -50.46 11.48 47.33
C PRO A 19 -49.98 9.99 47.17
N SER A 20 -48.97 9.52 47.92
CA SER A 20 -48.10 8.35 47.60
C SER A 20 -47.91 7.22 48.65
N SER A 21 -47.64 5.98 48.17
CA SER A 21 -47.00 4.79 48.83
C SER A 21 -47.82 3.96 49.86
N PRO A 22 -47.46 2.68 50.24
CA PRO A 22 -46.36 1.77 49.81
C PRO A 22 -46.78 0.29 49.45
N SER A 23 -45.79 -0.60 49.22
CA SER A 23 -45.88 -2.09 48.98
C SER A 23 -46.10 -2.93 50.26
N PRO A 24 -46.03 -4.31 50.35
CA PRO A 24 -45.78 -5.41 49.37
C PRO A 24 -46.77 -6.62 49.45
N SER A 25 -46.65 -7.73 48.70
CA SER A 25 -46.01 -9.02 49.12
C SER A 25 -46.38 -10.20 48.15
N PRO A 26 -45.72 -11.39 48.19
CA PRO A 26 -45.61 -12.30 47.02
C PRO A 26 -46.12 -13.76 47.16
N THR A 27 -46.23 -14.47 45.99
CA THR A 27 -46.20 -15.95 45.78
C THR A 27 -47.40 -16.78 46.31
N PRO A 28 -47.68 -18.04 45.86
CA PRO A 28 -46.77 -19.02 45.20
C PRO A 28 -47.31 -19.88 44.00
N GLN A 29 -46.37 -20.53 43.27
CA GLN A 29 -46.44 -21.89 42.65
C GLN A 29 -47.55 -22.20 41.60
N SER A 30 -47.44 -23.16 40.66
CA SER A 30 -46.37 -24.02 40.12
C SER A 30 -46.79 -24.52 38.73
N GLY A 31 -45.85 -24.91 37.84
CA GLY A 31 -46.20 -25.50 36.54
C GLY A 31 -45.00 -26.00 35.74
N THR A 32 -44.78 -27.32 35.74
CA THR A 32 -43.67 -27.98 35.03
C THR A 32 -44.05 -28.45 33.63
N THR A 33 -43.19 -28.19 32.64
CA THR A 33 -43.06 -29.06 31.45
C THR A 33 -41.59 -29.16 31.06
N SER A 34 -41.15 -30.35 30.60
CA SER A 34 -39.76 -30.69 30.31
C SER A 34 -39.39 -30.38 28.85
N GLU A 35 -38.18 -29.87 28.60
CA GLU A 35 -37.61 -29.67 27.26
C GLU A 35 -36.20 -30.28 27.18
N LEU A 36 -35.93 -31.05 26.13
CA LEU A 36 -34.66 -31.76 25.91
C LEU A 36 -33.58 -30.81 25.36
N PRO A 37 -32.30 -30.95 25.76
CA PRO A 37 -31.23 -30.11 25.26
C PRO A 37 -30.85 -30.46 23.80
N PRO A 38 -30.40 -29.47 22.99
CA PRO A 38 -30.02 -29.69 21.60
C PRO A 38 -28.70 -30.48 21.45
N PRO A 39 -28.49 -31.17 20.31
CA PRO A 39 -27.33 -32.02 20.11
C PRO A 39 -26.02 -31.22 20.02
N SER A 40 -25.00 -31.69 20.73
CA SER A 40 -23.66 -31.09 20.78
C SER A 40 -22.89 -31.32 19.47
N GLN A 41 -22.40 -30.23 18.87
CA GLN A 41 -21.50 -30.30 17.72
C GLN A 41 -20.12 -30.87 18.14
N PRO A 42 -19.47 -31.70 17.31
CA PRO A 42 -18.15 -32.26 17.62
C PRO A 42 -17.06 -31.16 17.57
N PRO A 43 -16.21 -31.03 18.60
CA PRO A 43 -15.13 -30.04 18.59
C PRO A 43 -14.03 -30.42 17.61
N CYS A 44 -13.64 -29.48 16.74
CA CYS A 44 -12.44 -29.60 15.91
C CYS A 44 -11.18 -29.60 16.78
N TYR A 45 -10.59 -30.78 16.98
CA TYR A 45 -9.32 -30.95 17.69
C TYR A 45 -8.12 -30.58 16.80
N LEU A 46 -7.87 -29.29 16.62
CA LEU A 46 -6.58 -28.78 16.14
C LEU A 46 -5.86 -28.05 17.29
N LEU A 47 -4.80 -28.71 17.79
CA LEU A 47 -3.74 -28.16 18.66
C LEU A 47 -4.22 -27.67 20.06
N PRO A 48 -4.25 -28.55 21.09
CA PRO A 48 -4.68 -28.21 22.46
C PRO A 48 -3.88 -27.07 23.14
N PHE A 49 -2.69 -26.77 22.63
CA PHE A 49 -1.72 -25.82 23.20
C PHE A 49 -2.12 -24.34 23.04
N LEU A 50 -3.14 -24.03 22.22
CA LEU A 50 -3.54 -22.65 21.91
C LEU A 50 -4.69 -22.10 22.78
N LYS A 51 -5.13 -22.82 23.82
CA LYS A 51 -6.29 -22.45 24.65
C LYS A 51 -6.17 -21.12 25.43
N GLY A 52 -5.00 -20.49 25.46
CA GLY A 52 -4.78 -19.15 26.04
C GLY A 52 -4.42 -18.05 25.05
N VAL A 53 -4.32 -18.34 23.74
CA VAL A 53 -3.89 -17.36 22.73
C VAL A 53 -5.11 -16.62 22.18
N ASN A 54 -5.16 -15.30 22.40
CA ASN A 54 -6.15 -14.42 21.76
C ASN A 54 -6.20 -14.68 20.25
N ARG A 55 -7.39 -14.91 19.69
CA ARG A 55 -7.54 -15.22 18.26
C ARG A 55 -6.81 -14.16 17.41
N PRO A 56 -5.86 -14.55 16.56
CA PRO A 56 -5.03 -13.60 15.83
C PRO A 56 -5.89 -12.84 14.82
N LYS A 57 -5.91 -11.51 14.92
CA LYS A 57 -6.73 -10.65 14.05
C LYS A 57 -6.46 -10.95 12.58
N LEU A 58 -7.54 -11.23 11.84
CA LEU A 58 -7.48 -11.71 10.47
C LEU A 58 -7.82 -10.56 9.54
N ARG A 59 -6.98 -10.34 8.53
CA ARG A 59 -7.25 -9.35 7.49
C ARG A 59 -7.33 -10.05 6.14
N VAL A 60 -8.43 -9.81 5.44
CA VAL A 60 -8.65 -10.26 4.07
C VAL A 60 -8.66 -9.04 3.16
N THR A 61 -8.03 -9.16 1.99
CA THR A 61 -8.12 -8.16 0.92
C THR A 61 -8.37 -8.91 -0.37
N SER A 62 -9.43 -8.55 -1.08
CA SER A 62 -9.75 -9.07 -2.40
C SER A 62 -9.68 -7.91 -3.40
N GLU A 63 -9.14 -8.20 -4.58
CA GLU A 63 -8.87 -7.22 -5.61
C GLU A 63 -9.21 -7.82 -6.97
N PHE A 64 -10.29 -7.34 -7.59
CA PHE A 64 -10.67 -7.71 -8.95
C PHE A 64 -10.06 -6.73 -9.95
N ASP A 65 -9.55 -7.25 -11.07
CA ASP A 65 -9.12 -6.47 -12.22
C ASP A 65 -9.83 -6.97 -13.49
N SER A 66 -10.56 -6.11 -14.18
CA SER A 66 -11.39 -6.51 -15.32
C SER A 66 -10.59 -6.82 -16.57
N ASP A 67 -9.35 -6.36 -16.66
CA ASP A 67 -8.45 -6.58 -17.79
C ASP A 67 -7.98 -8.05 -17.82
N SER A 68 -7.43 -8.53 -16.70
CA SER A 68 -7.04 -9.93 -16.55
C SER A 68 -8.20 -10.88 -16.24
N LEU A 69 -9.39 -10.35 -15.90
CA LEU A 69 -10.56 -11.08 -15.38
C LEU A 69 -10.26 -11.94 -14.13
N GLN A 70 -9.22 -11.56 -13.37
CA GLN A 70 -8.76 -12.29 -12.19
C GLN A 70 -9.05 -11.54 -10.88
N PHE A 71 -9.26 -12.32 -9.83
CA PHE A 71 -9.30 -11.86 -8.44
C PHE A 71 -7.99 -12.20 -7.74
N VAL A 72 -7.32 -11.20 -7.17
CA VAL A 72 -6.16 -11.37 -6.29
C VAL A 72 -6.63 -11.32 -4.84
N ASN A 73 -6.54 -12.45 -4.13
CA ASN A 73 -6.90 -12.55 -2.73
C ASN A 73 -5.65 -12.60 -1.84
N LYS A 74 -5.68 -11.83 -0.75
CA LYS A 74 -4.60 -11.72 0.24
C LYS A 74 -5.18 -11.87 1.64
N VAL A 75 -4.90 -12.99 2.29
CA VAL A 75 -5.28 -13.28 3.67
C VAL A 75 -4.03 -13.12 4.53
N SER A 76 -4.11 -12.34 5.61
CA SER A 76 -2.98 -12.19 6.54
C SER A 76 -3.43 -12.10 7.99
N CYS A 77 -2.77 -12.85 8.87
CA CYS A 77 -2.92 -12.74 10.32
C CYS A 77 -1.57 -12.39 10.97
N LYS A 78 -1.63 -11.84 12.18
CA LYS A 78 -0.44 -11.61 13.01
C LYS A 78 -0.38 -12.64 14.12
N LEU A 79 0.79 -13.23 14.32
CA LEU A 79 1.06 -14.27 15.31
C LEU A 79 1.90 -13.68 16.46
N PHE A 80 1.86 -14.33 17.62
CA PHE A 80 2.71 -14.04 18.79
C PHE A 80 2.78 -12.54 19.12
N ASP A 81 1.64 -11.93 19.43
CA ASP A 81 1.53 -10.50 19.80
C ASP A 81 2.22 -9.52 18.83
N ASN A 82 2.09 -9.78 17.53
CA ASN A 82 2.68 -9.02 16.41
C ASN A 82 4.16 -9.31 16.12
N LEU A 83 4.81 -10.27 16.79
CA LEU A 83 6.21 -10.65 16.54
C LEU A 83 6.41 -11.28 15.15
N ALA A 84 5.39 -11.96 14.64
CA ALA A 84 5.37 -12.52 13.29
C ALA A 84 4.04 -12.24 12.57
N LYS A 85 4.05 -12.42 11.25
CA LYS A 85 2.90 -12.25 10.36
C LYS A 85 2.90 -13.35 9.32
N LEU A 86 1.81 -14.11 9.26
CA LEU A 86 1.52 -15.03 8.19
C LEU A 86 0.68 -14.32 7.12
N LYS A 87 0.98 -14.53 5.85
CA LYS A 87 0.21 -14.03 4.72
C LYS A 87 0.15 -15.09 3.62
N LEU A 88 -1.05 -15.49 3.25
CA LEU A 88 -1.38 -16.21 2.03
C LEU A 88 -1.80 -15.21 0.95
N SER A 89 -1.34 -15.41 -0.28
CA SER A 89 -1.78 -14.69 -1.47
C SER A 89 -2.10 -15.73 -2.54
N PHE A 90 -3.16 -15.52 -3.32
CA PHE A 90 -3.47 -16.38 -4.47
C PHE A 90 -4.32 -15.59 -5.47
N GLN A 91 -4.38 -16.08 -6.70
CA GLN A 91 -5.26 -15.58 -7.74
C GLN A 91 -6.39 -16.57 -8.00
N ASN A 92 -7.54 -16.10 -8.47
CA ASN A 92 -8.56 -16.96 -9.05
C ASN A 92 -9.22 -16.33 -10.27
N ASN A 93 -9.54 -17.14 -11.27
CA ASN A 93 -10.30 -16.73 -12.46
C ASN A 93 -11.83 -16.83 -12.23
N SER A 94 -12.61 -16.60 -13.28
CA SER A 94 -14.08 -16.70 -13.26
C SER A 94 -14.58 -18.14 -13.09
N GLN A 95 -13.80 -19.13 -13.51
CA GLN A 95 -14.02 -20.57 -13.31
C GLN A 95 -13.73 -21.03 -11.86
N ARG A 96 -13.21 -20.14 -11.01
CA ARG A 96 -12.75 -20.40 -9.62
C ARG A 96 -11.50 -21.30 -9.52
N GLU A 97 -10.78 -21.49 -10.62
CA GLU A 97 -9.47 -22.12 -10.60
C GLU A 97 -8.49 -21.20 -9.87
N VAL A 98 -7.58 -21.79 -9.08
CA VAL A 98 -6.64 -21.05 -8.23
C VAL A 98 -5.24 -21.13 -8.82
N SER A 99 -4.60 -19.98 -9.01
CA SER A 99 -3.24 -19.85 -9.53
C SER A 99 -2.36 -18.95 -8.64
N GLN A 100 -1.05 -19.03 -8.85
CA GLN A 100 0.01 -18.31 -8.13
C GLN A 100 -0.18 -18.29 -6.60
N PRO A 101 -0.30 -19.46 -5.93
CA PRO A 101 -0.47 -19.51 -4.49
C PRO A 101 0.89 -19.23 -3.81
N GLN A 102 0.94 -18.19 -2.99
CA GLN A 102 2.14 -17.74 -2.29
C GLN A 102 1.90 -17.65 -0.79
N LEU A 103 2.69 -18.39 -0.03
CA LEU A 103 2.68 -18.38 1.43
C LEU A 103 3.89 -17.59 1.95
N SER A 104 3.67 -16.67 2.88
CA SER A 104 4.75 -15.85 3.45
C SER A 104 4.66 -15.75 4.97
N LEU A 105 5.78 -15.95 5.64
CA LEU A 105 5.97 -15.79 7.07
C LEU A 105 7.03 -14.70 7.28
N THR A 106 6.66 -13.57 7.87
CA THR A 106 7.56 -12.44 8.12
C THR A 106 7.63 -12.13 9.61
N SER A 107 8.84 -12.08 10.16
CA SER A 107 9.18 -11.64 11.53
C SER A 107 10.16 -10.45 11.49
N LYS A 108 10.70 -10.02 12.65
CA LYS A 108 11.75 -8.98 12.70
C LYS A 108 13.04 -9.39 11.98
N HIS A 109 13.47 -10.64 12.14
CA HIS A 109 14.80 -11.11 11.72
C HIS A 109 14.77 -12.13 10.58
N LEU A 110 13.64 -12.78 10.35
CA LEU A 110 13.47 -13.79 9.31
C LEU A 110 12.19 -13.52 8.52
N SER A 111 12.28 -13.53 7.19
CA SER A 111 11.14 -13.59 6.29
C SER A 111 11.32 -14.74 5.30
N VAL A 112 10.31 -15.58 5.19
CA VAL A 112 10.23 -16.67 4.21
C VAL A 112 9.05 -16.41 3.29
N LEU A 113 9.26 -16.53 1.98
CA LEU A 113 8.23 -16.50 0.95
C LEU A 113 8.34 -17.79 0.14
N TYR A 114 7.31 -18.62 0.20
CA TYR A 114 7.18 -19.85 -0.57
C TYR A 114 6.18 -19.63 -1.71
N ASP A 115 6.63 -19.86 -2.94
CA ASP A 115 5.76 -19.95 -4.11
C ASP A 115 5.42 -21.43 -4.36
N VAL A 116 4.13 -21.76 -4.26
CA VAL A 116 3.62 -23.12 -4.33
C VAL A 116 3.67 -23.65 -5.77
N GLU A 117 3.51 -22.78 -6.76
CA GLU A 117 3.45 -23.14 -8.18
C GLU A 117 4.86 -23.37 -8.74
N GLU A 118 5.79 -22.45 -8.45
CA GLU A 118 7.20 -22.65 -8.80
C GLU A 118 7.91 -23.72 -7.94
N LYS A 119 7.32 -24.11 -6.80
CA LYS A 119 7.95 -24.89 -5.72
C LYS A 119 9.25 -24.23 -5.23
N ASN A 120 9.25 -22.90 -5.13
CA ASN A 120 10.43 -22.11 -4.81
C ASN A 120 10.30 -21.43 -3.44
N THR A 121 11.43 -21.27 -2.73
CA THR A 121 11.49 -20.57 -1.45
C THR A 121 12.50 -19.43 -1.51
N PHE A 122 12.05 -18.22 -1.20
CA PHE A 122 12.89 -17.06 -0.95
C PHE A 122 13.03 -16.86 0.57
N ILE A 123 14.26 -16.87 1.05
CA ILE A 123 14.61 -16.68 2.46
C ILE A 123 15.35 -15.35 2.60
N LYS A 124 14.90 -14.52 3.54
CA LYS A 124 15.57 -13.29 3.97
C LYS A 124 15.86 -13.36 5.47
N SER A 125 17.13 -13.35 5.84
CA SER A 125 17.58 -13.25 7.23
C SER A 125 18.25 -11.89 7.50
N THR A 126 18.18 -11.41 8.73
CA THR A 126 18.82 -10.17 9.18
C THR A 126 19.22 -10.29 10.65
N VAL A 127 20.51 -10.19 10.93
CA VAL A 127 21.11 -10.39 12.25
C VAL A 127 21.89 -9.13 12.64
N ASP A 128 21.58 -8.58 13.81
CA ASP A 128 22.30 -7.45 14.39
C ASP A 128 23.53 -8.01 15.14
N VAL A 129 24.73 -7.83 14.60
CA VAL A 129 26.00 -8.34 15.19
C VAL A 129 26.51 -7.40 16.28
N SER A 130 26.32 -6.10 16.08
CA SER A 130 26.58 -5.07 17.08
C SER A 130 25.60 -3.89 16.87
N PRO A 131 25.51 -2.92 17.80
CA PRO A 131 24.66 -1.74 17.62
C PRO A 131 24.96 -0.92 16.36
N ARG A 132 26.14 -1.11 15.74
CA ARG A 132 26.58 -0.44 14.51
C ARG A 132 26.83 -1.41 13.34
N LEU A 133 26.54 -2.71 13.46
CA LEU A 133 26.85 -3.70 12.43
C LEU A 133 25.69 -4.68 12.24
N GLN A 134 25.11 -4.72 11.04
CA GLN A 134 24.03 -5.63 10.67
C GLN A 134 24.44 -6.51 9.50
N LEU A 135 24.19 -7.81 9.61
CA LEU A 135 24.30 -8.76 8.50
C LEU A 135 22.91 -9.06 7.94
N ARG A 136 22.82 -9.16 6.61
CA ARG A 136 21.63 -9.54 5.85
C ARG A 136 21.99 -10.67 4.91
N ALA A 137 21.11 -11.65 4.77
CA ALA A 137 21.25 -12.72 3.80
C ALA A 137 19.93 -12.88 3.04
N LEU A 138 20.01 -12.96 1.71
CA LEU A 138 18.93 -13.24 0.78
C LEU A 138 19.29 -14.53 0.05
N HIS A 139 18.34 -15.47 -0.09
CA HIS A 139 18.58 -16.73 -0.78
C HIS A 139 17.33 -17.23 -1.50
N ASN A 140 17.48 -17.60 -2.77
CA ASN A 140 16.51 -18.27 -3.62
C ASN A 140 16.91 -19.76 -3.68
N VAL A 141 16.16 -20.61 -2.97
CA VAL A 141 16.51 -22.02 -2.76
C VAL A 141 16.52 -22.81 -4.07
N LYS A 142 15.58 -22.55 -5.00
CA LYS A 142 15.48 -23.28 -6.26
C LYS A 142 16.59 -22.89 -7.25
N ALA A 143 16.95 -21.60 -7.31
CA ALA A 143 18.03 -21.11 -8.16
C ALA A 143 19.42 -21.34 -7.55
N GLN A 144 19.50 -21.73 -6.27
CA GLN A 144 20.74 -21.80 -5.47
C GLN A 144 21.52 -20.47 -5.40
N GLN A 145 20.87 -19.35 -5.72
CA GLN A 145 21.46 -18.01 -5.79
C GLN A 145 21.02 -17.15 -4.60
N GLY A 146 21.81 -16.14 -4.26
CA GLY A 146 21.53 -15.25 -3.15
C GLY A 146 22.40 -14.00 -3.13
N GLU A 147 22.24 -13.20 -2.08
CA GLU A 147 23.08 -12.04 -1.78
C GLU A 147 23.33 -12.02 -0.27
N VAL A 148 24.59 -11.87 0.14
CA VAL A 148 24.97 -11.60 1.53
C VAL A 148 25.46 -10.17 1.60
N ALA A 149 24.91 -9.40 2.53
CA ALA A 149 25.25 -8.00 2.72
C ALA A 149 25.58 -7.68 4.19
N MET A 150 26.53 -6.78 4.39
CA MET A 150 26.97 -6.28 5.69
C MET A 150 26.86 -4.75 5.68
N GLU A 151 26.07 -4.18 6.58
CA GLU A 151 25.92 -2.74 6.74
C GLU A 151 26.52 -2.27 8.09
N ALA A 152 27.51 -1.38 8.00
CA ALA A 152 28.23 -0.81 9.13
C ALA A 152 27.94 0.70 9.28
N ASN A 153 27.38 1.11 10.41
CA ASN A 153 27.15 2.51 10.76
C ASN A 153 28.47 3.13 11.24
N LEU A 154 29.06 4.01 10.43
CA LEU A 154 30.39 4.59 10.66
C LEU A 154 30.33 5.73 11.68
N ALA A 155 29.53 6.76 11.38
CA ALA A 155 29.48 8.00 12.14
C ALA A 155 28.10 8.66 12.07
N GLU A 156 27.81 9.51 13.07
CA GLU A 156 26.68 10.42 13.02
C GLU A 156 27.08 11.74 12.36
N PRO A 157 26.16 12.43 11.65
CA PRO A 157 24.83 11.95 11.28
C PRO A 157 24.89 10.97 10.10
N GLY A 158 24.23 9.81 10.19
CA GLY A 158 23.82 9.01 9.02
C GLY A 158 24.89 8.53 8.03
N TYR A 159 26.15 8.33 8.44
CA TYR A 159 27.16 7.69 7.58
C TYR A 159 27.15 6.17 7.78
N SER A 160 26.97 5.40 6.71
CA SER A 160 27.12 3.94 6.74
C SER A 160 27.82 3.40 5.50
N LEU A 161 28.50 2.26 5.64
CA LEU A 161 29.09 1.49 4.55
C LEU A 161 28.36 0.15 4.44
N GLU A 162 27.83 -0.15 3.26
CA GLU A 162 27.22 -1.44 2.93
C GLU A 162 28.12 -2.19 1.94
N LEU A 163 28.49 -3.42 2.26
CA LEU A 163 29.18 -4.35 1.35
C LEU A 163 28.22 -5.50 1.06
N ALA A 164 27.83 -5.68 -0.20
CA ALA A 164 26.95 -6.75 -0.66
C ALA A 164 27.68 -7.63 -1.68
N SER A 165 27.50 -8.95 -1.61
CA SER A 165 28.05 -9.91 -2.57
C SER A 165 26.97 -10.90 -2.99
N PRO A 166 26.79 -11.15 -4.30
CA PRO A 166 26.07 -12.32 -4.76
C PRO A 166 26.71 -13.62 -4.26
N VAL A 167 25.91 -14.67 -4.15
CA VAL A 167 26.30 -16.02 -3.73
C VAL A 167 25.64 -17.02 -4.69
N PRO A 168 26.32 -18.07 -5.20
CA PRO A 168 27.68 -18.50 -4.85
C PRO A 168 28.81 -17.71 -5.54
N LEU A 169 28.53 -17.06 -6.67
CA LEU A 169 29.50 -16.31 -7.47
C LEU A 169 28.86 -15.00 -7.95
N GLY A 170 29.67 -13.95 -8.02
CA GLY A 170 29.29 -12.65 -8.57
C GLY A 170 30.13 -11.52 -7.99
N TYR A 171 30.06 -10.36 -8.64
CA TYR A 171 30.87 -9.21 -8.29
C TYR A 171 30.31 -8.45 -7.08
N PRO A 172 31.14 -8.11 -6.06
CA PRO A 172 30.68 -7.38 -4.89
C PRO A 172 30.34 -5.93 -5.23
N ARG A 173 29.35 -5.40 -4.50
CA ARG A 173 28.93 -3.99 -4.53
C ARG A 173 29.27 -3.34 -3.19
N ALA A 174 30.00 -2.24 -3.23
CA ALA A 174 30.29 -1.41 -2.06
C ALA A 174 29.52 -0.09 -2.15
N THR A 175 28.71 0.23 -1.14
CA THR A 175 27.87 1.45 -1.10
C THR A 175 28.18 2.29 0.14
N LEU A 176 28.70 3.50 -0.06
CA LEU A 176 28.87 4.50 0.99
C LEU A 176 27.64 5.42 1.04
N LYS A 177 26.93 5.42 2.17
CA LYS A 177 25.77 6.28 2.45
C LYS A 177 26.17 7.43 3.38
N PHE A 178 25.56 8.59 3.19
CA PHE A 178 25.76 9.81 3.96
C PHE A 178 24.44 10.61 4.03
N PRO A 179 24.28 11.60 4.93
CA PRO A 179 23.00 12.30 5.18
C PRO A 179 22.23 12.80 3.96
N LEU A 180 22.97 13.11 2.89
CA LEU A 180 22.50 13.79 1.70
C LEU A 180 22.69 12.96 0.43
N GLY A 181 23.05 11.67 0.53
CA GLY A 181 23.31 10.87 -0.65
C GLY A 181 23.90 9.49 -0.39
N GLU A 182 24.17 8.77 -1.47
CA GLU A 182 24.96 7.55 -1.45
C GLU A 182 25.75 7.41 -2.75
N VAL A 183 26.85 6.68 -2.71
CA VAL A 183 27.64 6.29 -3.88
C VAL A 183 27.90 4.79 -3.76
N SER A 184 27.60 4.04 -4.82
CA SER A 184 27.84 2.61 -4.94
C SER A 184 28.78 2.30 -6.10
N ILE A 185 29.75 1.43 -5.86
CA ILE A 185 30.70 0.92 -6.86
C ILE A 185 30.49 -0.59 -6.96
N GLN A 186 30.40 -1.11 -8.17
CA GLN A 186 30.26 -2.54 -8.46
C GLN A 186 31.02 -2.90 -9.74
N GLU A 187 31.81 -3.97 -9.71
CA GLU A 187 32.40 -4.54 -10.93
C GLU A 187 31.30 -5.18 -11.79
N LYS A 188 31.38 -4.94 -13.10
CA LYS A 188 30.48 -5.51 -14.12
C LYS A 188 31.36 -6.10 -15.22
N GLU A 189 31.00 -7.29 -15.69
CA GLU A 189 31.52 -7.82 -16.95
C GLU A 189 30.70 -7.22 -18.09
N GLU A 190 31.40 -6.62 -19.05
CA GLU A 190 30.81 -6.14 -20.29
C GLU A 190 31.17 -7.15 -21.39
N GLU A 191 30.16 -7.82 -21.94
CA GLU A 191 30.30 -8.72 -23.07
C GLU A 191 30.32 -7.90 -24.38
N GLU A 192 31.45 -7.27 -24.68
CA GLU A 192 31.75 -6.82 -26.04
C GLU A 192 32.42 -7.95 -26.83
N GLU A 193 32.19 -7.94 -28.15
CA GLU A 193 32.54 -9.03 -29.06
C GLU A 193 34.05 -9.41 -28.93
N GLU A 194 34.27 -10.66 -28.52
CA GLU A 194 35.56 -11.34 -28.33
C GLU A 194 36.42 -11.00 -27.08
N LYS A 195 36.06 -10.04 -26.21
CA LYS A 195 36.78 -9.81 -24.93
C LYS A 195 35.89 -9.35 -23.76
N SER A 196 35.86 -10.13 -22.68
CA SER A 196 35.26 -9.70 -21.42
C SER A 196 36.12 -8.65 -20.71
N ASN A 197 35.76 -7.38 -20.88
CA ASN A 197 36.36 -6.29 -20.14
C ASN A 197 35.69 -6.15 -18.76
N ARG A 198 36.49 -6.05 -17.70
CA ARG A 198 35.99 -5.73 -16.35
C ARG A 198 35.87 -4.22 -16.19
N VAL A 199 34.65 -3.74 -16.10
CA VAL A 199 34.34 -2.31 -15.95
C VAL A 199 33.82 -2.02 -14.55
N LEU A 200 34.28 -0.93 -13.94
CA LEU A 200 33.77 -0.46 -12.65
C LEU A 200 32.54 0.42 -12.89
N SER A 201 31.35 -0.12 -12.65
CA SER A 201 30.13 0.68 -12.61
C SER A 201 30.11 1.54 -11.34
N VAL A 202 29.78 2.82 -11.51
CA VAL A 202 29.64 3.79 -10.42
C VAL A 202 28.25 4.40 -10.52
N ASN A 203 27.45 4.23 -9.47
CA ASN A 203 26.12 4.82 -9.35
C ASN A 203 26.08 5.69 -8.09
N GLY A 204 25.26 6.74 -8.06
CA GLY A 204 25.15 7.57 -6.87
C GLY A 204 24.10 8.65 -6.94
N ILE A 205 23.68 9.12 -5.77
CA ILE A 205 22.74 10.23 -5.62
C ILE A 205 23.28 11.24 -4.63
N LEU A 206 23.22 12.52 -4.96
CA LEU A 206 23.57 13.65 -4.09
C LEU A 206 22.41 14.64 -4.06
N LYS A 207 22.02 15.08 -2.85
CA LYS A 207 20.96 16.05 -2.60
C LYS A 207 21.53 17.24 -1.85
N ARG A 208 21.10 18.45 -2.18
CA ARG A 208 21.51 19.66 -1.45
C ARG A 208 20.38 20.67 -1.41
N GLN A 209 20.14 21.26 -0.24
CA GLN A 209 19.27 22.44 -0.14
C GLN A 209 19.96 23.59 -0.87
N VAL A 210 19.29 24.18 -1.85
CA VAL A 210 19.75 25.32 -2.64
C VAL A 210 18.59 26.30 -2.74
N MET A 211 18.77 27.52 -2.21
CA MET A 211 17.69 28.48 -2.05
C MET A 211 16.48 27.85 -1.31
N SER A 212 15.27 28.04 -1.83
CA SER A 212 14.01 27.51 -1.30
C SER A 212 13.66 26.08 -1.78
N GLY A 213 14.58 25.38 -2.45
CA GLY A 213 14.35 24.02 -2.97
C GLY A 213 15.51 23.06 -2.75
N VAL A 214 15.34 21.83 -3.22
CA VAL A 214 16.35 20.78 -3.14
C VAL A 214 16.86 20.48 -4.55
N CYS A 215 18.16 20.67 -4.78
CA CYS A 215 18.85 20.12 -5.94
C CYS A 215 19.17 18.64 -5.68
N THR A 216 18.96 17.78 -6.67
CA THR A 216 19.31 16.36 -6.67
C THR A 216 20.09 16.06 -7.95
N ALA A 217 21.28 15.49 -7.82
CA ALA A 217 22.01 14.84 -8.89
C ALA A 217 21.89 13.33 -8.66
N LEU A 218 21.48 12.58 -9.68
CA LEU A 218 21.43 11.12 -9.70
C LEU A 218 22.25 10.65 -10.89
N TYR A 219 23.33 9.92 -10.65
CA TYR A 219 24.12 9.26 -11.67
C TYR A 219 23.81 7.76 -11.64
N THR A 220 23.38 7.19 -12.75
CA THR A 220 23.06 5.76 -12.84
C THR A 220 23.28 5.27 -14.27
N ASP A 221 24.05 4.21 -14.44
CA ASP A 221 24.33 3.58 -15.74
C ASP A 221 24.72 4.62 -16.82
N GLU A 222 25.74 5.42 -16.49
CA GLU A 222 26.29 6.54 -17.29
C GLU A 222 25.37 7.76 -17.51
N GLU A 223 24.10 7.70 -17.10
CA GLU A 223 23.16 8.82 -17.18
C GLU A 223 23.21 9.70 -15.92
N LEU A 224 23.49 11.01 -16.09
CA LEU A 224 23.39 12.01 -15.03
C LEU A 224 22.07 12.77 -15.11
N ARG A 225 21.13 12.46 -14.20
CA ARG A 225 19.86 13.17 -14.04
C ARG A 225 19.98 14.26 -12.98
N LEU A 226 19.90 15.51 -13.41
CA LEU A 226 19.82 16.69 -12.54
C LEU A 226 18.37 17.10 -12.33
N LYS A 227 17.99 17.43 -11.10
CA LYS A 227 16.61 17.75 -10.73
C LYS A 227 16.57 18.79 -9.62
N TYR A 228 15.85 19.88 -9.84
CA TYR A 228 15.52 20.82 -8.77
C TYR A 228 14.09 20.55 -8.28
N ALA A 229 13.85 20.69 -6.99
CA ALA A 229 12.53 20.50 -6.39
C ALA A 229 12.20 21.67 -5.47
N TYR A 230 11.47 22.66 -6.00
CA TYR A 230 10.84 23.71 -5.22
C TYR A 230 9.45 23.29 -4.76
N LYS A 231 9.07 23.66 -3.53
CA LYS A 231 7.74 23.40 -2.97
C LYS A 231 7.40 24.39 -1.85
N ASP A 232 6.21 24.96 -1.95
CA ASP A 232 5.55 25.69 -0.88
C ASP A 232 4.19 25.03 -0.54
N ASP A 233 3.32 25.74 0.19
CA ASP A 233 2.00 25.24 0.55
C ASP A 233 1.03 25.13 -0.63
N ALA A 234 1.20 25.97 -1.65
CA ALA A 234 0.25 26.13 -2.75
C ALA A 234 0.80 25.58 -4.09
N LEU A 235 2.11 25.34 -4.18
CA LEU A 235 2.84 24.96 -5.39
C LEU A 235 3.89 23.86 -5.13
N SER A 236 4.23 23.13 -6.19
CA SER A 236 5.52 22.45 -6.32
C SER A 236 5.97 22.55 -7.77
N PHE A 237 7.23 22.92 -7.99
CA PHE A 237 7.83 23.07 -9.32
C PHE A 237 9.13 22.29 -9.36
N ILE A 238 9.24 21.37 -10.32
CA ILE A 238 10.24 20.31 -10.33
C ILE A 238 10.77 20.12 -11.75
N PRO A 239 11.67 21.00 -12.23
CA PRO A 239 12.38 20.81 -13.49
C PRO A 239 13.48 19.76 -13.32
N SER A 240 13.79 19.08 -14.42
CA SER A 240 14.85 18.08 -14.52
C SER A 240 15.44 18.02 -15.92
N ILE A 241 16.71 17.64 -16.00
CA ILE A 241 17.44 17.37 -17.24
C ILE A 241 18.30 16.12 -17.06
N SER A 242 18.34 15.27 -18.08
CA SER A 242 19.23 14.12 -18.19
C SER A 242 20.42 14.45 -19.08
N LEU A 243 21.61 13.97 -18.73
CA LEU A 243 22.84 14.07 -19.50
C LEU A 243 23.41 12.66 -19.73
N PRO A 244 24.02 12.36 -20.88
CA PRO A 244 24.35 13.27 -21.99
C PRO A 244 23.20 13.54 -22.97
N SER A 245 22.03 12.91 -22.82
CA SER A 245 20.89 13.03 -23.75
C SER A 245 20.32 14.46 -23.87
N ASN A 246 20.60 15.33 -22.91
CA ASN A 246 19.99 16.66 -22.72
C ASN A 246 18.47 16.64 -22.52
N ALA A 247 17.87 15.46 -22.30
CA ALA A 247 16.43 15.29 -22.24
C ALA A 247 15.84 16.02 -21.02
N ALA A 248 14.90 16.93 -21.27
CA ALA A 248 14.34 17.82 -20.27
C ALA A 248 12.90 17.47 -19.93
N SER A 249 12.53 17.57 -18.65
CA SER A 249 11.12 17.48 -18.24
C SER A 249 10.80 18.35 -17.04
N VAL A 250 9.54 18.75 -16.92
CA VAL A 250 9.02 19.57 -15.82
C VAL A 250 7.81 18.92 -15.17
N ALA A 251 7.86 18.73 -13.86
CA ALA A 251 6.68 18.38 -13.07
C ALA A 251 6.21 19.57 -12.23
N PHE A 252 4.91 19.83 -12.28
CA PHE A 252 4.24 20.94 -11.61
C PHE A 252 3.07 20.42 -10.76
N LYS A 253 2.83 21.01 -9.60
CA LYS A 253 1.67 20.69 -8.74
C LYS A 253 1.08 21.96 -8.17
N ARG A 254 -0.21 22.19 -8.37
CA ARG A 254 -0.96 23.33 -7.83
C ARG A 254 -2.00 22.83 -6.85
N ARG A 255 -2.03 23.37 -5.63
CA ARG A 255 -3.23 23.33 -4.79
C ARG A 255 -4.10 24.54 -5.12
N PHE A 256 -5.37 24.31 -5.37
CA PHE A 256 -6.38 25.38 -5.50
C PHE A 256 -7.14 25.61 -4.20
N SER A 257 -7.22 24.57 -3.36
CA SER A 257 -7.83 24.58 -2.04
C SER A 257 -7.16 23.50 -1.16
N PRO A 258 -7.53 23.35 0.12
CA PRO A 258 -7.09 22.22 0.94
C PRO A 258 -7.52 20.85 0.37
N SER A 259 -8.68 20.78 -0.31
CA SER A 259 -9.22 19.56 -0.93
C SER A 259 -8.69 19.28 -2.33
N ASP A 260 -8.34 20.31 -3.09
CA ASP A 260 -8.16 20.28 -4.55
C ASP A 260 -6.70 20.46 -4.96
N LYS A 261 -6.20 19.52 -5.77
CA LYS A 261 -4.86 19.55 -6.32
C LYS A 261 -4.83 19.08 -7.77
N LEU A 262 -4.20 19.87 -8.64
CA LEU A 262 -3.74 19.42 -9.95
C LEU A 262 -2.24 19.08 -9.88
N SER A 263 -1.85 18.01 -10.57
CA SER A 263 -0.48 17.69 -10.92
C SER A 263 -0.37 17.63 -12.44
N TYR A 264 0.72 18.15 -12.99
CA TYR A 264 1.03 18.12 -14.41
C TYR A 264 2.49 17.70 -14.57
N TRP A 265 2.80 16.97 -15.63
CA TRP A 265 4.16 16.65 -16.04
C TRP A 265 4.25 16.76 -17.56
N TYR A 266 5.38 17.25 -18.07
CA TYR A 266 5.65 17.43 -19.49
C TYR A 266 7.13 17.13 -19.77
N ASN A 267 7.38 16.34 -20.81
CA ASN A 267 8.69 16.05 -21.36
C ASN A 267 8.88 16.86 -22.66
N PHE A 268 9.97 17.61 -22.75
CA PHE A 268 10.22 18.54 -23.87
C PHE A 268 10.68 17.83 -25.14
N ASP A 269 11.30 16.65 -25.02
CA ASP A 269 11.88 15.90 -26.14
C ASP A 269 10.83 15.02 -26.82
N SER A 270 10.05 14.26 -26.03
CA SER A 270 9.01 13.37 -26.55
C SER A 270 7.65 14.06 -26.74
N ASN A 271 7.51 15.31 -26.28
CA ASN A 271 6.23 16.04 -26.16
C ASN A 271 5.16 15.32 -25.31
N MET A 272 5.54 14.27 -24.57
CA MET A 272 4.61 13.52 -23.72
C MET A 272 4.28 14.28 -22.46
N TRP A 273 3.04 14.14 -22.01
CA TRP A 273 2.52 14.82 -20.83
C TRP A 273 1.51 13.98 -20.06
N SER A 274 1.39 14.26 -18.77
CA SER A 274 0.33 13.69 -17.94
C SER A 274 -0.27 14.73 -17.01
N ALA A 275 -1.58 14.65 -16.80
CA ALA A 275 -2.33 15.53 -15.91
C ALA A 275 -3.11 14.67 -14.91
N VAL A 276 -3.04 15.01 -13.63
CA VAL A 276 -3.78 14.30 -12.57
C VAL A 276 -4.42 15.31 -11.62
N TYR A 277 -5.74 15.34 -11.64
CA TYR A 277 -6.56 16.05 -10.66
C TYR A 277 -6.89 15.12 -9.47
N LYS A 278 -6.83 15.67 -8.25
CA LYS A 278 -7.24 15.03 -7.00
C LYS A 278 -8.19 15.97 -6.27
N ARG A 279 -9.34 15.45 -5.84
CA ARG A 279 -10.24 16.09 -4.86
C ARG A 279 -10.46 15.18 -3.66
N THR A 280 -10.43 15.75 -2.47
CA THR A 280 -10.72 15.06 -1.20
C THR A 280 -12.01 15.63 -0.63
N TYR A 281 -13.02 14.80 -0.37
CA TYR A 281 -14.30 15.20 0.18
C TYR A 281 -14.40 14.66 1.62
N GLY A 282 -14.30 15.55 2.60
CA GLY A 282 -14.21 15.17 4.02
C GLY A 282 -12.99 14.28 4.31
N LYS A 283 -13.16 13.30 5.20
CA LYS A 283 -12.12 12.32 5.58
C LYS A 283 -12.19 11.02 4.77
N ASP A 284 -13.39 10.67 4.32
CA ASP A 284 -13.74 9.33 3.85
C ASP A 284 -13.75 9.17 2.33
N TYR A 285 -13.77 10.25 1.56
CA TYR A 285 -13.89 10.16 0.10
C TYR A 285 -12.77 10.90 -0.61
N LYS A 286 -12.22 10.27 -1.65
CA LYS A 286 -11.21 10.89 -2.50
C LYS A 286 -11.37 10.46 -3.93
N PHE A 287 -11.68 11.45 -4.76
CA PHE A 287 -11.68 11.33 -6.20
C PHE A 287 -10.29 11.67 -6.74
N LYS A 288 -9.89 10.95 -7.78
CA LYS A 288 -8.82 11.36 -8.68
C LYS A 288 -9.28 11.09 -10.11
N ALA A 289 -8.88 11.96 -11.03
CA ALA A 289 -8.93 11.67 -12.45
C ALA A 289 -7.59 12.07 -13.07
N GLY A 290 -7.18 11.40 -14.12
CA GLY A 290 -5.99 11.77 -14.86
C GLY A 290 -5.99 11.27 -16.29
N TYR A 291 -5.06 11.81 -17.05
CA TYR A 291 -4.72 11.38 -18.39
C TYR A 291 -3.20 11.30 -18.49
N ASP A 292 -2.71 10.32 -19.23
CA ASP A 292 -1.30 10.15 -19.55
C ASP A 292 -1.19 9.95 -21.07
N SER A 293 -0.45 10.83 -21.76
CA SER A 293 -0.36 10.81 -23.23
C SER A 293 0.56 9.72 -23.76
N ASP A 294 1.50 9.22 -22.95
CA ASP A 294 2.47 8.20 -23.34
C ASP A 294 1.75 6.88 -23.61
N VAL A 295 0.93 6.47 -22.65
CA VAL A 295 0.06 5.27 -22.73
C VAL A 295 -1.37 5.57 -23.19
N ARG A 296 -1.70 6.84 -23.48
CA ARG A 296 -3.02 7.34 -23.94
C ARG A 296 -4.19 6.89 -23.06
N LEU A 297 -3.96 6.86 -21.76
CA LEU A 297 -4.86 6.30 -20.77
C LEU A 297 -5.55 7.39 -19.95
N GLY A 298 -6.85 7.56 -20.17
CA GLY A 298 -7.71 8.28 -19.22
C GLY A 298 -8.05 7.37 -18.05
N TRP A 299 -8.09 7.90 -16.82
CA TRP A 299 -8.51 7.11 -15.67
C TRP A 299 -9.19 7.96 -14.59
N ALA A 300 -10.07 7.33 -13.82
CA ALA A 300 -10.71 7.90 -12.65
C ALA A 300 -10.66 6.90 -11.49
N SER A 301 -10.49 7.36 -10.26
CA SER A 301 -10.56 6.48 -9.08
C SER A 301 -11.28 7.14 -7.93
N LEU A 302 -12.20 6.40 -7.32
CA LEU A 302 -12.87 6.74 -6.09
C LEU A 302 -12.35 5.86 -4.95
N TRP A 303 -11.76 6.49 -3.94
CA TRP A 303 -11.43 5.87 -2.67
C TRP A 303 -12.52 6.17 -1.65
N VAL A 304 -12.86 5.16 -0.85
CA VAL A 304 -13.86 5.21 0.23
C VAL A 304 -13.25 4.65 1.53
N GLY A 305 -13.39 5.40 2.62
CA GLY A 305 -12.94 5.12 3.98
C GLY A 305 -11.81 6.04 4.46
N ASP A 306 -11.93 6.51 5.71
CA ASP A 306 -11.03 7.45 6.41
C ASP A 306 -9.53 7.29 6.07
N GLU A 307 -8.91 8.33 5.51
CA GLU A 307 -7.47 8.38 5.21
C GLU A 307 -6.59 8.42 6.47
N ALA A 308 -7.01 9.13 7.51
CA ALA A 308 -6.27 9.30 8.77
C ALA A 308 -6.57 8.20 9.80
N GLY A 309 -7.68 7.49 9.61
CA GLY A 309 -8.17 6.44 10.49
C GLY A 309 -7.13 5.36 10.74
N LYS A 310 -6.76 5.18 12.02
CA LYS A 310 -5.86 4.13 12.48
C LYS A 310 -6.34 2.79 11.92
N VAL A 311 -5.40 1.98 11.46
CA VAL A 311 -5.60 0.66 10.80
C VAL A 311 -6.46 -0.34 11.62
N LYS A 312 -6.73 -0.02 12.91
CA LYS A 312 -7.53 -0.79 13.88
C LYS A 312 -8.98 -0.31 14.07
N THR A 313 -9.39 0.86 13.56
CA THR A 313 -10.69 1.50 13.93
C THR A 313 -11.66 1.75 12.79
N THR A 314 -11.22 1.68 11.53
CA THR A 314 -12.09 1.90 10.35
C THR A 314 -12.28 0.55 9.64
N PRO A 315 -13.42 -0.16 9.83
CA PRO A 315 -13.57 -1.57 9.45
C PRO A 315 -13.66 -1.83 7.94
N MET A 316 -13.89 -0.80 7.13
CA MET A 316 -14.03 -0.93 5.68
C MET A 316 -13.20 0.14 4.97
N LYS A 317 -12.31 -0.29 4.07
CA LYS A 317 -11.65 0.58 3.08
C LYS A 317 -11.80 -0.05 1.70
N MET A 318 -12.27 0.75 0.74
CA MET A 318 -12.51 0.33 -0.63
C MET A 318 -11.88 1.32 -1.61
N LYS A 319 -11.27 0.80 -2.68
CA LYS A 319 -10.87 1.57 -3.85
C LYS A 319 -11.60 1.01 -5.04
N VAL A 320 -12.31 1.87 -5.76
CA VAL A 320 -12.83 1.60 -7.11
C VAL A 320 -12.04 2.47 -8.07
N GLN A 321 -11.55 1.88 -9.16
CA GLN A 321 -10.84 2.58 -10.22
C GLN A 321 -11.46 2.18 -11.56
N PHE A 322 -11.71 3.17 -12.41
CA PHE A 322 -12.13 3.02 -13.80
C PHE A 322 -11.01 3.57 -14.68
N MET A 323 -10.71 2.92 -15.79
CA MET A 323 -9.64 3.29 -16.70
C MET A 323 -10.17 3.15 -18.12
N LEU A 324 -10.10 4.21 -18.91
CA LEU A 324 -10.53 4.26 -20.30
C LEU A 324 -9.29 4.44 -21.18
N GLN A 325 -8.89 3.37 -21.86
CA GLN A 325 -7.79 3.39 -22.82
C GLN A 325 -8.35 3.72 -24.19
N VAL A 326 -7.76 4.69 -24.88
CA VAL A 326 -8.19 5.12 -26.22
C VAL A 326 -7.01 5.01 -27.19
N PRO A 327 -6.99 3.98 -28.06
CA PRO A 327 -5.95 3.82 -29.08
C PRO A 327 -5.92 5.00 -30.08
N GLN A 328 -4.75 5.25 -30.68
CA GLN A 328 -4.57 6.37 -31.62
C GLN A 328 -5.38 6.19 -32.91
N ASP A 329 -5.34 4.99 -33.46
CA ASP A 329 -5.69 4.76 -34.87
C ASP A 329 -7.18 4.38 -35.06
N ASP A 330 -7.84 3.89 -34.00
CA ASP A 330 -9.28 3.66 -34.00
C ASP A 330 -9.91 3.86 -32.61
N ILE A 331 -10.66 4.96 -32.45
CA ILE A 331 -11.44 5.26 -31.25
C ILE A 331 -12.49 4.19 -30.92
N LYS A 332 -12.94 3.39 -31.90
CA LYS A 332 -13.88 2.28 -31.68
C LYS A 332 -13.26 1.11 -30.92
N THR A 333 -11.92 1.03 -30.86
CA THR A 333 -11.17 0.05 -30.08
C THR A 333 -10.89 0.49 -28.64
N SER A 334 -11.56 1.55 -28.17
CA SER A 334 -11.43 2.02 -26.78
C SER A 334 -11.90 0.97 -25.77
N VAL A 335 -11.10 0.73 -24.74
CA VAL A 335 -11.38 -0.27 -23.69
C VAL A 335 -11.66 0.41 -22.36
N LEU A 336 -12.81 0.09 -21.75
CA LEU A 336 -13.13 0.47 -20.37
C LEU A 336 -12.79 -0.67 -19.42
N MET A 337 -11.73 -0.48 -18.64
CA MET A 337 -11.33 -1.36 -17.54
C MET A 337 -11.83 -0.82 -16.19
N PHE A 338 -12.06 -1.71 -15.23
CA PHE A 338 -12.30 -1.35 -13.84
C PHE A 338 -11.62 -2.31 -12.87
N ARG A 339 -11.14 -1.74 -11.75
CA ARG A 339 -10.42 -2.45 -10.70
C ARG A 339 -11.03 -2.12 -9.34
N VAL A 340 -11.46 -3.15 -8.62
CA VAL A 340 -12.12 -3.01 -7.32
C VAL A 340 -11.28 -3.71 -6.26
N LYS A 341 -10.76 -2.94 -5.30
CA LYS A 341 -9.98 -3.45 -4.17
C LYS A 341 -10.75 -3.21 -2.88
N LYS A 342 -11.12 -4.29 -2.17
CA LYS A 342 -11.84 -4.23 -0.90
C LYS A 342 -11.04 -4.91 0.21
N ARG A 343 -10.95 -4.24 1.36
CA ARG A 343 -10.34 -4.77 2.59
C ARG A 343 -11.41 -5.06 3.63
N TRP A 344 -11.23 -6.17 4.33
CA TRP A 344 -12.00 -6.64 5.47
C TRP A 344 -11.04 -6.92 6.63
N ASP A 345 -11.36 -6.46 7.83
CA ASP A 345 -10.63 -6.76 9.05
C ASP A 345 -11.57 -7.45 10.05
N PHE A 346 -11.11 -8.54 10.66
CA PHE A 346 -11.81 -9.39 11.62
C PHE A 346 -11.00 -9.52 12.93
#